data_AF-A0A017T7E6-F1
#
_entry.id   AF-A0A017T7E6-F1
#
_cell.length_a   1.000
_cell.length_b   1.000
_cell.length_c   1.000
_cell.angle_alpha   90.00
_cell.angle_beta   90.00
_cell.angle_gamma   90.00
#
_symmetry.space_group_name_H-M   'P 1'
#
loop_
_entity.id
_entity.type
_entity.pdbx_description
1 polymer ?
#
loop_
_entity_poly.entity_id
_entity_poly.type
_entity_poly.pdbx_seq_one_letter_code
_entity_poly.pdbx_strand_id
1 'polypeptide(L)'
;MTTSFAALIYRPDLVSERALSQGFAVALGGFDVPAPRLLTAPLPGLPGWSVAFYGSGRKVPRGAEEEEFEHACELFEEELSPALGVVDAAGEEGHPEAVIYALTYTEAALHDDAWRFDARGVERRFVHEGDEGVEVGFETPEAGEARALDVDLRAGASDEEEARALEAAAREHRGSTFVSRELGVAVLPALVGALFAADQRVTVRLVEANAAAITAEVRRLNGALRRVEGRGAQAVREVAGVAAPEAYQAFARTYDWADPTDPRDLYRELSIGAVEGALRFLRGDDFAGVEAEDAVRKAAEKGWYPIAQLTGSALTGATAQGVIALASDGDRLALVKRDGAIVEAGPRFGELLRYLALGWSKRSEAEEDMIGALMLRARLRADGG
;
A
#
# COMPACT_ATOMS: atom_id res chain seq x y z
N MET A 1 -17.69 -4.84 -23.54
CA MET A 1 -16.98 -5.01 -22.27
C MET A 1 -17.74 -4.14 -21.31
N THR A 2 -18.21 -4.74 -20.23
CA THR A 2 -18.88 -4.04 -19.13
C THR A 2 -17.80 -3.27 -18.38
N THR A 3 -18.05 -1.99 -18.10
CA THR A 3 -17.08 -1.13 -17.41
C THR A 3 -17.27 -1.26 -15.92
N SER A 4 -16.20 -1.58 -15.19
CA SER A 4 -16.19 -1.63 -13.72
C SER A 4 -14.89 -1.02 -13.20
N PHE A 5 -14.96 -0.20 -12.14
CA PHE A 5 -13.78 0.41 -11.53
C PHE A 5 -14.02 0.89 -10.10
N ALA A 6 -12.94 0.93 -9.33
CA ALA A 6 -12.79 1.65 -8.07
C ALA A 6 -11.80 2.81 -8.27
N ALA A 7 -12.21 4.03 -7.96
CA ALA A 7 -11.46 5.23 -8.28
C ALA A 7 -11.44 6.25 -7.14
N LEU A 8 -10.28 6.90 -6.93
CA LEU A 8 -10.18 8.14 -6.17
C LEU A 8 -9.99 9.33 -7.12
N ILE A 9 -10.77 10.39 -6.93
CA ILE A 9 -10.65 11.66 -7.66
C ILE A 9 -10.10 12.70 -6.69
N TYR A 10 -9.01 13.35 -7.09
CA TYR A 10 -8.21 14.20 -6.21
C TYR A 10 -7.55 15.34 -6.97
N ARG A 11 -7.03 16.29 -6.20
CA ARG A 11 -6.21 17.40 -6.71
C ARG A 11 -4.72 17.10 -6.50
N PRO A 12 -3.91 16.94 -7.56
CA PRO A 12 -2.51 16.56 -7.44
C PRO A 12 -1.62 17.62 -6.80
N ASP A 13 -2.08 18.88 -6.70
CA ASP A 13 -1.38 19.94 -5.98
C ASP A 13 -1.61 19.89 -4.46
N LEU A 14 -2.60 19.13 -4.01
CA LEU A 14 -2.92 18.90 -2.59
C LEU A 14 -2.61 17.48 -2.13
N VAL A 15 -2.62 16.53 -3.06
CA VAL A 15 -2.45 15.10 -2.78
C VAL A 15 -1.34 14.57 -3.65
N SER A 16 -0.19 14.33 -3.04
CA SER A 16 0.98 13.79 -3.71
C SER A 16 0.82 12.29 -4.02
N GLU A 17 1.66 11.75 -4.91
CA GLU A 17 1.74 10.29 -5.12
C GLU A 17 2.08 9.54 -3.83
N ARG A 18 2.81 10.21 -2.92
CA ARG A 18 3.14 9.67 -1.61
C ARG A 18 1.88 9.58 -0.74
N ALA A 19 1.07 10.63 -0.64
CA ALA A 19 -0.19 10.58 0.10
C ALA A 19 -1.12 9.49 -0.44
N LEU A 20 -1.22 9.35 -1.77
CA LEU A 20 -1.95 8.25 -2.41
C LEU A 20 -1.40 6.87 -2.02
N SER A 21 -0.10 6.66 -2.16
CA SER A 21 0.58 5.41 -1.80
C SER A 21 0.36 5.06 -0.33
N GLN A 22 0.49 6.03 0.58
CA GLN A 22 0.35 5.85 2.02
C GLN A 22 -1.10 5.55 2.43
N GLY A 23 -2.08 6.27 1.88
CA GLY A 23 -3.49 6.03 2.20
C GLY A 23 -3.96 4.63 1.78
N PHE A 24 -3.60 4.20 0.57
CA PHE A 24 -3.86 2.83 0.13
C PHE A 24 -3.09 1.79 0.94
N ALA A 25 -1.84 2.09 1.35
CA ALA A 25 -1.05 1.18 2.17
C ALA A 25 -1.69 0.89 3.52
N VAL A 26 -2.31 1.89 4.16
CA VAL A 26 -3.05 1.73 5.42
C VAL A 26 -4.30 0.88 5.20
N ALA A 27 -5.12 1.23 4.20
CA ALA A 27 -6.37 0.51 3.92
C ALA A 27 -6.15 -0.97 3.55
N LEU A 28 -5.02 -1.27 2.89
CA LEU A 28 -4.65 -2.64 2.51
C LEU A 28 -4.04 -3.46 3.65
N GLY A 29 -3.94 -2.91 4.87
CA GLY A 29 -3.36 -3.59 6.04
C GLY A 29 -3.98 -4.94 6.39
N GLY A 30 -5.24 -5.18 5.98
CA GLY A 30 -5.96 -6.46 6.17
C GLY A 30 -6.23 -7.27 4.90
N PHE A 31 -5.81 -6.80 3.72
CA PHE A 31 -6.21 -7.40 2.44
C PHE A 31 -5.09 -8.21 1.78
N ASP A 32 -5.43 -9.39 1.26
CA ASP A 32 -4.48 -10.26 0.55
C ASP A 32 -4.26 -9.81 -0.91
N VAL A 33 -3.46 -8.76 -1.11
CA VAL A 33 -3.22 -8.17 -2.45
C VAL A 33 -1.75 -8.32 -2.87
N PRO A 34 -1.47 -8.98 -4.00
CA PRO A 34 -0.09 -9.33 -4.38
C PRO A 34 0.72 -8.14 -4.89
N ALA A 35 0.09 -7.27 -5.69
CA ALA A 35 0.75 -6.17 -6.35
C ALA A 35 -0.21 -5.00 -6.54
N PRO A 36 -0.71 -4.42 -5.42
CA PRO A 36 -1.63 -3.29 -5.47
C PRO A 36 -0.96 -2.12 -6.19
N ARG A 37 -1.68 -1.55 -7.14
CA ARG A 37 -1.22 -0.44 -7.96
C ARG A 37 -2.35 0.55 -8.15
N LEU A 38 -1.96 1.81 -8.33
CA LEU A 38 -2.88 2.84 -8.78
C LEU A 38 -2.50 3.25 -10.20
N LEU A 39 -3.48 3.23 -11.09
CA LEU A 39 -3.36 3.79 -12.43
C LEU A 39 -3.86 5.22 -12.40
N THR A 40 -2.97 6.19 -12.61
CA THR A 40 -3.31 7.61 -12.49
C THR A 40 -3.45 8.28 -13.85
N ALA A 41 -4.37 9.23 -13.94
CA ALA A 41 -4.57 10.06 -15.13
C ALA A 41 -5.16 11.42 -14.75
N PRO A 42 -4.87 12.50 -15.50
CA PRO A 42 -5.65 13.73 -15.42
C PRO A 42 -7.12 13.45 -15.77
N LEU A 43 -8.07 14.08 -15.08
CA LEU A 43 -9.49 13.88 -15.33
C LEU A 43 -9.96 14.74 -16.52
N PRO A 44 -10.42 14.14 -17.64
CA PRO A 44 -10.89 14.88 -18.80
C PRO A 44 -12.04 15.83 -18.46
N GLY A 45 -11.96 17.07 -18.94
CA GLY A 45 -13.00 18.08 -18.71
C GLY A 45 -12.94 18.77 -17.33
N LEU A 46 -11.99 18.38 -16.46
CA LEU A 46 -11.84 18.99 -15.14
C LEU A 46 -10.36 19.36 -14.86
N PRO A 47 -9.87 20.52 -15.35
CA PRO A 47 -8.48 20.93 -15.15
C PRO A 47 -8.09 21.02 -13.68
N GLY A 48 -6.89 20.55 -13.35
CA GLY A 48 -6.38 20.52 -11.97
C GLY A 48 -6.88 19.35 -11.13
N TRP A 49 -7.62 18.41 -11.73
CA TRP A 49 -8.03 17.17 -11.08
C TRP A 49 -7.42 15.95 -11.77
N SER A 50 -7.15 14.93 -10.98
CA SER A 50 -6.66 13.63 -11.41
C SER A 50 -7.53 12.53 -10.81
N VAL A 51 -7.45 11.35 -11.40
CA VAL A 51 -8.04 10.12 -10.89
C VAL A 51 -6.96 9.08 -10.66
N ALA A 52 -7.14 8.24 -9.64
CA ALA A 52 -6.36 7.04 -9.34
C ALA A 52 -7.29 5.82 -9.34
N PHE A 53 -7.13 4.92 -10.31
CA PHE A 53 -7.86 3.66 -10.36
C PHE A 53 -7.11 2.57 -9.62
N TYR A 54 -7.79 1.89 -8.70
CA TYR A 54 -7.22 0.78 -7.96
C TYR A 54 -7.17 -0.50 -8.81
N GLY A 55 -6.11 -1.27 -8.63
CA GLY A 55 -6.07 -2.67 -9.05
C GLY A 55 -5.22 -3.49 -8.09
N SER A 56 -5.74 -4.65 -7.68
CA SER A 56 -5.10 -5.53 -6.69
C SER A 56 -3.80 -6.18 -7.21
N GLY A 57 -3.70 -6.29 -8.54
CA GLY A 57 -2.64 -7.01 -9.21
C GLY A 57 -2.79 -8.54 -9.17
N ARG A 58 -3.91 -9.07 -8.65
CA ARG A 58 -4.26 -10.49 -8.77
C ARG A 58 -4.38 -10.86 -10.26
N LYS A 59 -3.90 -12.05 -10.61
CA LYS A 59 -4.18 -12.64 -11.93
C LYS A 59 -5.59 -13.18 -11.90
N VAL A 60 -6.54 -12.36 -12.32
CA VAL A 60 -7.94 -12.75 -12.41
C VAL A 60 -8.10 -13.74 -13.58
N PRO A 61 -8.56 -14.98 -13.35
CA PRO A 61 -8.94 -15.87 -14.43
C PRO A 61 -9.99 -15.19 -15.30
N ARG A 62 -9.95 -15.45 -16.61
CA ARG A 62 -10.94 -14.89 -17.54
C ARG A 62 -12.35 -15.31 -17.10
N GLY A 63 -13.24 -14.36 -16.85
CA GLY A 63 -14.60 -14.59 -16.34
C GLY A 63 -14.76 -14.39 -14.82
N ALA A 64 -13.72 -14.00 -14.09
CA ALA A 64 -13.78 -13.65 -12.66
C ALA A 64 -13.55 -12.14 -12.42
N GLU A 65 -13.77 -11.30 -13.43
CA GLU A 65 -13.59 -9.85 -13.33
C GLU A 65 -14.51 -9.21 -12.27
N GLU A 66 -15.65 -9.85 -11.98
CA GLU A 66 -16.57 -9.47 -10.90
C GLU A 66 -15.93 -9.63 -9.52
N GLU A 67 -15.16 -10.70 -9.27
CA GLU A 67 -14.48 -10.93 -7.98
C GLU A 67 -13.43 -9.84 -7.66
N GLU A 68 -12.74 -9.30 -8.68
CA GLU A 68 -11.79 -8.20 -8.49
C GLU A 68 -12.52 -6.89 -8.17
N PHE A 69 -13.70 -6.69 -8.75
CA PHE A 69 -14.52 -5.52 -8.47
C PHE A 69 -15.19 -5.61 -7.09
N GLU A 70 -15.71 -6.77 -6.70
CA GLU A 70 -16.23 -7.04 -5.36
C GLU A 70 -15.16 -6.78 -4.29
N HIS A 71 -13.94 -7.32 -4.48
CA HIS A 71 -12.79 -7.01 -3.63
C HIS A 71 -12.55 -5.50 -3.51
N ALA A 72 -12.65 -4.77 -4.61
CA ALA A 72 -12.43 -3.34 -4.61
C ALA A 72 -13.56 -2.57 -3.91
N CYS A 73 -14.80 -3.05 -3.99
CA CYS A 73 -15.93 -2.49 -3.25
C CYS A 73 -15.73 -2.70 -1.75
N GLU A 74 -15.45 -3.93 -1.32
CA GLU A 74 -15.13 -4.24 0.09
C GLU A 74 -14.07 -3.29 0.63
N LEU A 75 -12.92 -3.18 -0.05
CA LEU A 75 -11.83 -2.29 0.35
C LEU A 75 -12.27 -0.81 0.50
N PHE A 76 -13.14 -0.31 -0.39
CA PHE A 76 -13.56 1.08 -0.38
C PHE A 76 -14.65 1.37 0.65
N GLU A 77 -15.41 0.37 1.05
CA GLU A 77 -16.51 0.45 2.01
C GLU A 77 -16.06 0.22 3.47
N GLU A 78 -14.85 -0.29 3.69
CA GLU A 78 -14.27 -0.49 5.01
C GLU A 78 -14.18 0.79 5.85
N GLU A 79 -14.20 0.63 7.18
CA GLU A 79 -14.03 1.73 8.14
C GLU A 79 -12.72 2.51 7.90
N LEU A 80 -11.67 1.81 7.45
CA LEU A 80 -10.38 2.38 7.04
C LEU A 80 -10.23 2.38 5.50
N SER A 81 -11.20 3.00 4.80
CA SER A 81 -11.15 3.11 3.34
C SER A 81 -9.87 3.82 2.82
N PRO A 82 -9.42 3.54 1.59
CA PRO A 82 -8.27 4.21 0.99
C PRO A 82 -8.40 5.73 0.99
N ALA A 83 -9.59 6.25 0.73
CA ALA A 83 -9.83 7.68 0.64
C ALA A 83 -9.59 8.40 1.98
N LEU A 84 -10.02 7.79 3.09
CA LEU A 84 -9.77 8.33 4.43
C LEU A 84 -8.26 8.38 4.71
N GLY A 85 -7.55 7.27 4.46
CA GLY A 85 -6.10 7.23 4.62
C GLY A 85 -5.34 8.25 3.75
N VAL A 86 -5.86 8.54 2.54
CA VAL A 86 -5.28 9.55 1.64
C VAL A 86 -5.51 10.96 2.16
N VAL A 87 -6.71 11.27 2.69
CA VAL A 87 -6.99 12.58 3.31
C VAL A 87 -6.07 12.81 4.52
N ASP A 88 -5.92 11.81 5.38
CA ASP A 88 -5.03 11.90 6.54
C ASP A 88 -3.57 12.13 6.12
N ALA A 89 -3.08 11.37 5.14
CA ALA A 89 -1.72 11.52 4.62
C ALA A 89 -1.48 12.90 3.97
N ALA A 90 -2.46 13.43 3.23
CA ALA A 90 -2.38 14.79 2.68
C ALA A 90 -2.37 15.85 3.80
N GLY A 91 -3.15 15.65 4.86
CA GLY A 91 -3.13 16.48 6.06
C GLY A 91 -1.75 16.52 6.74
N GLU A 92 -1.09 15.37 6.88
CA GLU A 92 0.29 15.28 7.40
C GLU A 92 1.32 16.01 6.52
N GLU A 93 1.08 16.07 5.21
CA GLU A 93 1.91 16.81 4.26
C GLU A 93 1.64 18.33 4.27
N GLY A 94 0.66 18.79 5.06
CA GLY A 94 0.31 20.20 5.22
C GLY A 94 -0.87 20.66 4.37
N HIS A 95 -1.65 19.72 3.84
CA HIS A 95 -2.87 19.99 3.05
C HIS A 95 -4.14 19.48 3.75
N PRO A 96 -4.48 19.98 4.95
CA PRO A 96 -5.71 19.57 5.67
C PRO A 96 -6.99 19.94 4.92
N GLU A 97 -6.91 20.82 3.92
CA GLU A 97 -8.00 21.20 3.02
C GLU A 97 -8.23 20.22 1.86
N ALA A 98 -7.43 19.14 1.76
CA ALA A 98 -7.59 18.15 0.71
C ALA A 98 -9.00 17.53 0.73
N VAL A 99 -9.58 17.39 -0.46
CA VAL A 99 -10.87 16.73 -0.67
C VAL A 99 -10.64 15.55 -1.60
N ILE A 100 -11.09 14.37 -1.19
CA ILE A 100 -11.04 13.15 -1.98
C ILE A 100 -12.47 12.70 -2.27
N TYR A 101 -12.76 12.41 -3.52
CA TYR A 101 -13.96 11.67 -3.89
C TYR A 101 -13.59 10.23 -4.20
N ALA A 102 -14.29 9.28 -3.60
CA ALA A 102 -14.18 7.86 -3.93
C ALA A 102 -15.41 7.43 -4.72
N LEU A 103 -15.24 6.55 -5.70
CA LEU A 103 -16.35 5.99 -6.49
C LEU A 103 -16.07 4.52 -6.84
N THR A 104 -17.03 3.66 -6.53
CA THR A 104 -17.10 2.27 -7.04
C THR A 104 -18.28 2.18 -8.00
N TYR A 105 -18.04 1.64 -9.19
CA TYR A 105 -19.04 1.62 -10.26
C TYR A 105 -18.92 0.35 -11.11
N THR A 106 -20.06 -0.26 -11.45
CA THR A 106 -20.13 -1.30 -12.48
C THR A 106 -21.34 -1.09 -13.40
N GLU A 107 -21.17 -1.39 -14.70
CA GLU A 107 -22.28 -1.50 -15.66
C GLU A 107 -22.97 -2.88 -15.60
N ALA A 108 -22.36 -3.86 -14.92
CA ALA A 108 -22.81 -5.26 -14.94
C ALA A 108 -24.00 -5.51 -14.00
N ALA A 109 -24.07 -4.74 -12.93
CA ALA A 109 -25.14 -4.69 -11.96
C ALA A 109 -25.46 -3.22 -11.68
N LEU A 110 -26.58 -2.94 -11.01
CA LEU A 110 -26.87 -1.57 -10.57
C LEU A 110 -26.03 -1.24 -9.32
N HIS A 111 -24.73 -0.94 -9.52
CA HIS A 111 -23.80 -0.49 -8.46
C HIS A 111 -23.20 0.87 -8.81
N ASP A 112 -23.50 1.89 -8.01
CA ASP A 112 -23.02 3.26 -8.19
C ASP A 112 -22.91 3.97 -6.82
N ASP A 113 -21.74 3.81 -6.18
CA ASP A 113 -21.47 4.32 -4.82
C ASP A 113 -20.36 5.36 -4.83
N ALA A 114 -20.62 6.52 -4.21
CA ALA A 114 -19.64 7.54 -4.06
C ALA A 114 -19.58 8.12 -2.66
N TRP A 115 -18.38 8.52 -2.27
CA TRP A 115 -18.08 9.23 -1.05
C TRP A 115 -17.34 10.54 -1.35
N ARG A 116 -17.58 11.56 -0.54
CA ARG A 116 -16.69 12.71 -0.35
C ARG A 116 -16.06 12.62 1.03
N PHE A 117 -14.73 12.68 1.07
CA PHE A 117 -13.94 12.79 2.28
C PHE A 117 -13.27 14.15 2.33
N ASP A 118 -13.53 14.89 3.41
CA ASP A 118 -12.85 16.15 3.71
C ASP A 118 -12.79 16.37 5.24
N ALA A 119 -12.19 17.48 5.67
CA ALA A 119 -12.05 17.82 7.10
C ALA A 119 -13.38 17.95 7.88
N ARG A 120 -14.53 18.00 7.20
CA ARG A 120 -15.87 18.08 7.81
C ARG A 120 -16.49 16.69 8.02
N GLY A 121 -15.88 15.64 7.49
CA GLY A 121 -16.34 14.26 7.60
C GLY A 121 -16.67 13.63 6.24
N VAL A 122 -17.50 12.60 6.28
CA VAL A 122 -17.84 11.76 5.12
C VAL A 122 -19.27 12.04 4.66
N GLU A 123 -19.45 12.18 3.36
CA GLU A 123 -20.77 12.21 2.71
C GLU A 123 -20.82 11.11 1.65
N ARG A 124 -21.75 10.16 1.77
CA ARG A 124 -21.93 9.03 0.84
C ARG A 124 -23.25 9.14 0.10
N ARG A 125 -23.30 8.74 -1.17
CA ARG A 125 -24.53 8.47 -1.90
C ARG A 125 -24.36 7.20 -2.73
N PHE A 126 -25.34 6.30 -2.63
CA PHE A 126 -25.21 4.99 -3.24
C PHE A 126 -26.52 4.45 -3.80
N VAL A 127 -26.36 3.57 -4.79
CA VAL A 127 -27.39 2.69 -5.33
C VAL A 127 -26.74 1.32 -5.58
N HIS A 128 -27.22 0.28 -4.90
CA HIS A 128 -26.70 -1.09 -5.00
C HIS A 128 -27.80 -2.07 -5.32
N GLU A 129 -27.51 -3.05 -6.16
CA GLU A 129 -28.34 -4.23 -6.36
C GLU A 129 -27.72 -5.39 -5.60
N GLY A 130 -28.43 -5.89 -4.59
CA GLY A 130 -28.05 -7.07 -3.82
C GLY A 130 -29.12 -8.16 -3.87
N ASP A 131 -28.90 -9.24 -3.11
CA ASP A 131 -29.80 -10.40 -3.08
C ASP A 131 -31.23 -10.06 -2.60
N GLU A 132 -31.37 -9.01 -1.79
CA GLU A 132 -32.65 -8.54 -1.25
C GLU A 132 -33.34 -7.49 -2.14
N GLY A 133 -32.72 -7.11 -3.26
CA GLY A 133 -33.20 -6.10 -4.19
C GLY A 133 -32.29 -4.88 -4.27
N VAL A 134 -32.84 -3.77 -4.77
CA VAL A 134 -32.07 -2.53 -4.94
C VAL A 134 -32.15 -1.66 -3.70
N GLU A 135 -31.00 -1.38 -3.12
CA GLU A 135 -30.81 -0.43 -2.03
C GLU A 135 -30.43 0.94 -2.59
N VAL A 136 -31.09 1.98 -2.10
CA VAL A 136 -30.81 3.38 -2.45
C VAL A 136 -30.59 4.13 -1.16
N GLY A 137 -29.50 4.88 -1.03
CA GLY A 137 -29.24 5.56 0.23
C GLY A 137 -28.27 6.72 0.18
N PHE A 138 -28.02 7.26 1.36
CA PHE A 138 -27.06 8.34 1.57
C PHE A 138 -26.55 8.36 3.01
N GLU A 139 -25.37 8.92 3.19
CA GLU A 139 -24.77 9.21 4.49
C GLU A 139 -24.37 10.69 4.51
N THR A 140 -24.63 11.35 5.63
CA THR A 140 -24.20 12.74 5.84
C THR A 140 -23.25 12.81 7.03
N PRO A 141 -22.33 13.79 7.07
CA PRO A 141 -21.36 13.90 8.16
C PRO A 141 -22.00 14.00 9.56
N GLU A 142 -23.22 14.52 9.64
CA GLU A 142 -23.97 14.71 10.89
C GLU A 142 -24.69 13.44 11.37
N ALA A 143 -24.96 12.49 10.47
CA ALA A 143 -25.80 11.32 10.76
C ALA A 143 -25.01 10.14 11.34
N GLY A 144 -23.72 10.03 11.04
CA GLY A 144 -22.82 8.98 11.54
C GLY A 144 -23.10 7.56 11.02
N GLU A 145 -24.24 7.32 10.35
CA GLU A 145 -24.64 6.05 9.76
C GLU A 145 -25.37 6.29 8.43
N ALA A 146 -25.21 5.34 7.49
CA ALA A 146 -25.91 5.35 6.21
C ALA A 146 -27.43 5.17 6.38
N ARG A 147 -28.21 5.89 5.58
CA ARG A 147 -29.68 5.81 5.55
C ARG A 147 -30.14 5.22 4.24
N ALA A 148 -30.71 4.01 4.30
CA ALA A 148 -31.48 3.43 3.21
C ALA A 148 -32.82 4.16 3.04
N LEU A 149 -33.23 4.35 1.80
CA LEU A 149 -34.51 4.93 1.42
C LEU A 149 -35.50 3.82 1.11
N ASP A 150 -36.66 3.85 1.76
CA ASP A 150 -37.80 3.05 1.37
C ASP A 150 -38.31 3.54 0.00
N VAL A 151 -38.05 2.76 -1.05
CA VAL A 151 -38.64 3.00 -2.37
C VAL A 151 -40.07 2.47 -2.33
N ASP A 152 -41.05 3.37 -2.34
CA ASP A 152 -42.47 3.03 -2.31
C ASP A 152 -42.91 2.38 -3.63
N LEU A 153 -42.71 1.07 -3.73
CA LEU A 153 -43.21 0.24 -4.81
C LEU A 153 -44.68 -0.10 -4.53
N ARG A 154 -45.57 0.41 -5.38
CA ARG A 154 -47.00 0.13 -5.25
C ARG A 154 -47.27 -1.37 -5.37
N ALA A 155 -47.96 -1.94 -4.39
CA ALA A 155 -48.38 -3.34 -4.43
C ALA A 155 -49.20 -3.64 -5.71
N GLY A 156 -48.71 -4.59 -6.53
CA GLY A 156 -49.34 -4.98 -7.79
C GLY A 156 -48.99 -4.08 -8.99
N ALA A 157 -47.95 -3.24 -8.87
CA ALA A 157 -47.33 -2.58 -10.01
C ALA A 157 -46.80 -3.60 -11.01
N SER A 158 -46.76 -3.22 -12.28
CA SER A 158 -46.03 -3.98 -13.29
C SER A 158 -44.51 -3.78 -13.13
N ASP A 159 -43.72 -4.74 -13.58
CA ASP A 159 -42.24 -4.66 -13.57
C ASP A 159 -41.72 -3.33 -14.18
N GLU A 160 -42.39 -2.81 -15.23
CA GLU A 160 -42.03 -1.52 -15.85
C GLU A 160 -42.34 -0.29 -14.98
N GLU A 161 -43.36 -0.35 -14.14
CA GLU A 161 -43.71 0.72 -13.21
C GLU A 161 -42.77 0.70 -12.00
N GLU A 162 -42.42 -0.48 -11.52
CA GLU A 162 -41.42 -0.66 -10.46
C GLU A 162 -40.04 -0.15 -10.91
N ALA A 163 -39.59 -0.55 -12.10
CA ALA A 163 -38.32 -0.08 -12.67
C ALA A 163 -38.28 1.45 -12.83
N ARG A 164 -39.40 2.07 -13.25
CA ARG A 164 -39.49 3.54 -13.38
C ARG A 164 -39.50 4.26 -12.03
N ALA A 165 -40.21 3.72 -11.05
CA ALA A 165 -40.24 4.28 -9.70
C ALA A 165 -38.85 4.19 -9.05
N LEU A 166 -38.18 3.06 -9.22
CA LEU A 166 -36.83 2.83 -8.74
C LEU A 166 -35.83 3.79 -9.40
N GLU A 167 -35.83 3.91 -10.73
CA GLU A 167 -34.92 4.84 -11.42
C GLU A 167 -35.16 6.29 -10.99
N ALA A 168 -36.41 6.69 -10.79
CA ALA A 168 -36.74 8.03 -10.30
C ALA A 168 -36.21 8.28 -8.88
N ALA A 169 -36.31 7.31 -7.98
CA ALA A 169 -35.78 7.39 -6.62
C ALA A 169 -34.24 7.34 -6.59
N ALA A 170 -33.64 6.46 -7.37
CA ALA A 170 -32.20 6.24 -7.44
C ALA A 170 -31.43 7.43 -8.02
N ARG A 171 -32.03 8.17 -8.96
CA ARG A 171 -31.31 9.18 -9.77
C ARG A 171 -30.50 10.20 -8.97
N GLU A 172 -31.05 10.74 -7.88
CA GLU A 172 -30.37 11.75 -7.04
C GLU A 172 -29.41 11.14 -6.00
N HIS A 173 -29.44 9.82 -5.87
CA HIS A 173 -28.68 9.03 -4.91
C HIS A 173 -27.58 8.20 -5.56
N ARG A 174 -27.56 8.12 -6.90
CA ARG A 174 -26.41 7.61 -7.66
C ARG A 174 -25.13 8.35 -7.24
N GLY A 175 -24.11 7.61 -6.84
CA GLY A 175 -22.81 8.16 -6.48
C GLY A 175 -22.22 9.05 -7.59
N SER A 176 -22.31 8.59 -8.83
CA SER A 176 -21.89 9.34 -10.01
C SER A 176 -22.64 10.66 -10.21
N THR A 177 -23.95 10.71 -9.94
CA THR A 177 -24.74 11.95 -9.98
C THR A 177 -24.28 12.91 -8.90
N PHE A 178 -24.02 12.41 -7.69
CA PHE A 178 -23.49 13.19 -6.58
C PHE A 178 -22.15 13.82 -6.92
N VAL A 179 -21.17 13.02 -7.33
CA VAL A 179 -19.83 13.50 -7.69
C VAL A 179 -19.88 14.46 -8.90
N SER A 180 -20.73 14.18 -9.88
CA SER A 180 -20.91 15.08 -11.03
C SER A 180 -21.39 16.47 -10.62
N ARG A 181 -22.28 16.54 -9.62
CA ARG A 181 -22.77 17.81 -9.08
C ARG A 181 -21.68 18.56 -8.32
N GLU A 182 -20.94 17.84 -7.47
CA GLU A 182 -19.85 18.40 -6.66
C GLU A 182 -18.71 18.97 -7.54
N LEU A 183 -18.36 18.24 -8.60
CA LEU A 183 -17.27 18.62 -9.49
C LEU A 183 -17.70 19.50 -10.68
N GLY A 184 -19.00 19.64 -10.91
CA GLY A 184 -19.55 20.43 -12.02
C GLY A 184 -19.29 19.86 -13.42
N VAL A 185 -19.04 18.54 -13.53
CA VAL A 185 -18.76 17.83 -14.78
C VAL A 185 -19.48 16.48 -14.80
N ALA A 186 -19.81 15.95 -15.97
CA ALA A 186 -20.32 14.58 -16.09
C ALA A 186 -19.19 13.58 -15.77
N VAL A 187 -19.20 13.01 -14.57
CA VAL A 187 -18.04 12.27 -14.03
C VAL A 187 -17.82 10.93 -14.71
N LEU A 188 -18.87 10.15 -15.00
CA LEU A 188 -18.73 8.81 -15.59
C LEU A 188 -18.03 8.84 -16.96
N PRO A 189 -18.44 9.67 -17.94
CA PRO A 189 -17.71 9.77 -19.21
C PRO A 189 -16.25 10.21 -19.03
N ALA A 190 -15.97 11.09 -18.08
CA ALA A 190 -14.61 11.54 -17.79
C ALA A 190 -13.75 10.39 -17.22
N LEU A 191 -14.29 9.63 -16.27
CA LEU A 191 -13.61 8.48 -15.66
C LEU A 191 -13.37 7.35 -16.66
N VAL A 192 -14.37 7.01 -17.48
CA VAL A 192 -14.20 6.04 -18.56
C VAL A 192 -13.10 6.49 -19.52
N GLY A 193 -13.10 7.76 -19.93
CA GLY A 193 -12.03 8.32 -20.76
C GLY A 193 -10.65 8.25 -20.10
N ALA A 194 -10.57 8.55 -18.81
CA ALA A 194 -9.34 8.49 -18.03
C ALA A 194 -8.82 7.05 -17.86
N LEU A 195 -9.71 6.07 -17.69
CA LEU A 195 -9.36 4.65 -17.56
C LEU A 195 -8.60 4.13 -18.79
N PHE A 196 -9.00 4.56 -19.99
CA PHE A 196 -8.28 4.23 -21.24
C PHE A 196 -6.99 5.03 -21.45
N ALA A 197 -6.86 6.19 -20.79
CA ALA A 197 -5.70 7.07 -20.90
C ALA A 197 -4.66 6.85 -19.79
N ALA A 198 -4.99 6.09 -18.72
CA ALA A 198 -4.13 5.91 -17.57
C ALA A 198 -2.85 5.12 -17.93
N ASP A 199 -1.74 5.85 -17.99
CA ASP A 199 -0.42 5.33 -18.32
C ASP A 199 0.56 5.38 -17.13
N GLN A 200 0.29 6.25 -16.15
CA GLN A 200 1.08 6.41 -14.94
C GLN A 200 0.71 5.36 -13.88
N ARG A 201 1.72 4.86 -13.18
CA ARG A 201 1.58 3.81 -12.16
C ARG A 201 2.18 4.27 -10.85
N VAL A 202 1.34 4.40 -9.83
CA VAL A 202 1.81 4.58 -8.45
C VAL A 202 1.91 3.21 -7.79
N THR A 203 3.08 2.91 -7.24
CA THR A 203 3.32 1.69 -6.47
C THR A 203 2.93 1.94 -5.02
N VAL A 204 2.06 1.11 -4.45
CA VAL A 204 1.62 1.24 -3.06
C VAL A 204 2.71 0.70 -2.11
N ARG A 205 3.31 1.60 -1.34
CA ARG A 205 4.41 1.31 -0.40
C ARG A 205 3.93 1.45 1.04
N LEU A 206 4.05 0.38 1.83
CA LEU A 206 3.80 0.45 3.28
C LEU A 206 4.83 1.36 3.98
N VAL A 207 6.06 1.36 3.46
CA VAL A 207 7.13 2.25 3.92
C VAL A 207 7.86 2.78 2.69
N GLU A 208 8.00 4.09 2.62
CA GLU A 208 8.74 4.78 1.57
C GLU A 208 10.26 4.50 1.65
N ALA A 209 10.94 4.49 0.50
CA ALA A 209 12.37 4.19 0.42
C ALA A 209 13.28 5.41 0.66
N ASN A 210 12.71 6.62 0.75
CA ASN A 210 13.49 7.84 0.92
C ASN A 210 14.15 7.92 2.32
N ALA A 211 15.22 8.70 2.43
CA ALA A 211 16.02 8.83 3.64
C ALA A 211 15.20 9.24 4.89
N ALA A 212 14.20 10.09 4.74
CA ALA A 212 13.37 10.56 5.85
C ALA A 212 12.49 9.43 6.40
N ALA A 213 11.84 8.67 5.52
CA ALA A 213 11.02 7.52 5.89
C ALA A 213 11.86 6.42 6.56
N ILE A 214 13.03 6.10 6.00
CA ILE A 214 13.95 5.14 6.62
C ILE A 214 14.43 5.63 7.98
N THR A 215 14.77 6.91 8.13
CA THR A 215 15.13 7.49 9.44
C THR A 215 14.01 7.30 10.46
N ALA A 216 12.76 7.56 10.08
CA ALA A 216 11.61 7.37 10.96
C ALA A 216 11.42 5.92 11.39
N GLU A 217 11.54 4.95 10.46
CA GLU A 217 11.48 3.52 10.83
C GLU A 217 12.64 3.08 11.71
N VAL A 218 13.86 3.59 11.47
CA VAL A 218 15.00 3.26 12.32
C VAL A 218 14.85 3.83 13.72
N ARG A 219 14.25 5.02 13.87
CA ARG A 219 13.88 5.55 15.19
C ARG A 219 12.87 4.66 15.89
N ARG A 220 11.85 4.17 15.18
CA ARG A 220 10.88 3.21 15.73
C ARG A 220 11.56 1.92 16.18
N LEU A 221 12.44 1.36 15.33
CA LEU A 221 13.25 0.19 15.65
C LEU A 221 14.12 0.39 16.89
N ASN A 222 14.88 1.49 16.93
CA ASN A 222 15.70 1.83 18.10
C ASN A 222 14.84 2.00 19.36
N GLY A 223 13.67 2.63 19.25
CA GLY A 223 12.71 2.77 20.34
C GLY A 223 12.23 1.43 20.88
N ALA A 224 11.82 0.50 19.99
CA ALA A 224 11.40 -0.85 20.35
C ALA A 224 12.51 -1.64 21.05
N LEU A 225 13.75 -1.48 20.60
CA LEU A 225 14.94 -2.11 21.17
C LEU A 225 15.51 -1.38 22.39
N ARG A 226 14.95 -0.22 22.76
CA ARG A 226 15.43 0.68 23.84
C ARG A 226 16.89 1.12 23.64
N ARG A 227 17.20 1.52 22.41
CA ARG A 227 18.53 1.91 21.93
C ARG A 227 18.67 3.43 21.77
N VAL A 228 19.90 3.90 21.58
CA VAL A 228 20.23 5.31 21.43
C VAL A 228 20.54 5.62 19.96
N GLU A 229 19.78 6.54 19.38
CA GLU A 229 19.92 6.94 17.98
C GLU A 229 21.38 7.30 17.62
N GLY A 230 21.89 6.71 16.54
CA GLY A 230 23.19 7.00 15.93
C GLY A 230 24.41 6.65 16.78
N ARG A 231 24.24 6.01 17.93
CA ARG A 231 25.36 5.66 18.80
C ARG A 231 26.26 4.64 18.10
N GLY A 232 27.54 4.96 17.97
CA GLY A 232 28.49 4.11 17.24
C GLY A 232 28.36 4.18 15.71
N ALA A 233 27.52 5.07 15.16
CA ALA A 233 27.42 5.27 13.73
C ALA A 233 28.78 5.68 13.14
N GLN A 234 29.16 5.00 12.05
CA GLN A 234 30.37 5.27 11.30
C GLN A 234 30.00 5.72 9.89
N ALA A 235 30.95 6.33 9.19
CA ALA A 235 30.79 6.64 7.78
C ALA A 235 30.56 5.34 6.99
N VAL A 236 29.50 5.33 6.17
CA VAL A 236 29.24 4.22 5.26
C VAL A 236 30.33 4.20 4.20
N ARG A 237 30.92 3.03 3.97
CA ARG A 237 31.98 2.85 2.99
C ARG A 237 31.42 2.36 1.65
N GLU A 238 32.21 2.50 0.61
CA GLU A 238 31.96 1.82 -0.64
C GLU A 238 32.30 0.33 -0.52
N VAL A 239 31.60 -0.50 -1.28
CA VAL A 239 31.90 -1.93 -1.42
C VAL A 239 32.12 -2.22 -2.88
N ALA A 240 33.29 -2.77 -3.23
CA ALA A 240 33.67 -3.01 -4.63
C ALA A 240 33.52 -1.77 -5.54
N GLY A 241 33.79 -0.57 -5.01
CA GLY A 241 33.64 0.71 -5.72
C GLY A 241 32.19 1.19 -5.90
N VAL A 242 31.23 0.56 -5.20
CA VAL A 242 29.80 0.94 -5.25
C VAL A 242 29.42 1.65 -3.95
N ALA A 243 28.91 2.87 -4.09
CA ALA A 243 28.40 3.64 -2.98
C ALA A 243 27.10 3.05 -2.42
N ALA A 244 26.93 3.16 -1.11
CA ALA A 244 25.68 2.76 -0.48
C ALA A 244 24.50 3.64 -0.92
N PRO A 245 23.31 3.06 -1.15
CA PRO A 245 22.09 3.83 -1.42
C PRO A 245 21.76 4.82 -0.30
N GLU A 246 21.13 5.94 -0.63
CA GLU A 246 20.80 7.00 0.34
C GLU A 246 19.95 6.47 1.51
N ALA A 247 19.03 5.55 1.22
CA ALA A 247 18.24 4.81 2.20
C ALA A 247 19.12 4.11 3.24
N TYR A 248 20.14 3.36 2.80
CA TYR A 248 21.05 2.67 3.72
C TYR A 248 21.95 3.64 4.47
N GLN A 249 22.36 4.75 3.85
CA GLN A 249 23.11 5.79 4.55
C GLN A 249 22.28 6.43 5.68
N ALA A 250 20.99 6.67 5.45
CA ALA A 250 20.06 7.15 6.48
C ALA A 250 19.90 6.13 7.61
N PHE A 251 19.78 4.84 7.27
CA PHE A 251 19.77 3.75 8.23
C PHE A 251 21.05 3.75 9.09
N ALA A 252 22.23 3.72 8.45
CA ALA A 252 23.50 3.61 9.14
C ALA A 252 23.81 4.82 10.03
N ARG A 253 23.35 6.03 9.67
CA ARG A 253 23.49 7.21 10.54
C ARG A 253 22.59 7.18 11.77
N THR A 254 21.43 6.52 11.67
CA THR A 254 20.38 6.58 12.69
C THR A 254 20.39 5.36 13.61
N TYR A 255 20.82 4.20 13.12
CA TYR A 255 20.84 2.95 13.88
C TYR A 255 21.88 2.98 15.01
N ASP A 256 21.60 2.31 16.12
CA ASP A 256 22.55 2.15 17.23
C ASP A 256 23.46 0.95 16.98
N TRP A 257 24.72 1.23 16.68
CA TRP A 257 25.77 0.27 16.34
C TRP A 257 26.69 -0.08 17.50
N ALA A 258 26.56 0.55 18.67
CA ALA A 258 27.63 0.50 19.67
C ALA A 258 27.70 -0.79 20.52
N ASP A 259 26.75 -1.72 20.39
CA ASP A 259 26.76 -2.95 21.19
C ASP A 259 26.95 -4.21 20.32
N PRO A 260 28.19 -4.67 20.07
CA PRO A 260 28.49 -5.88 19.28
C PRO A 260 28.19 -7.18 20.03
N THR A 261 27.90 -7.09 21.32
CA THR A 261 27.66 -8.23 22.21
C THR A 261 26.22 -8.28 22.70
N ASP A 262 25.39 -7.32 22.28
CA ASP A 262 23.99 -7.27 22.64
C ASP A 262 23.35 -8.57 22.18
N PRO A 263 22.87 -9.44 23.08
CA PRO A 263 22.11 -10.61 22.67
C PRO A 263 20.85 -10.24 21.87
N ARG A 264 20.48 -8.94 21.80
CA ARG A 264 19.39 -8.37 21.02
C ARG A 264 19.81 -7.79 19.65
N ASP A 265 21.10 -7.70 19.33
CA ASP A 265 21.58 -7.28 17.99
C ASP A 265 21.74 -8.44 17.00
N LEU A 266 20.93 -9.48 17.23
CA LEU A 266 20.70 -10.60 16.35
C LEU A 266 19.20 -10.79 16.24
N TYR A 267 18.66 -10.55 15.05
CA TYR A 267 17.24 -10.71 14.78
C TYR A 267 16.98 -12.18 14.46
N ARG A 268 16.45 -12.93 15.41
CA ARG A 268 16.27 -14.39 15.30
C ARG A 268 14.89 -14.74 14.77
N GLU A 269 14.81 -15.92 14.16
CA GLU A 269 13.54 -16.55 13.78
C GLU A 269 12.68 -15.67 12.87
N LEU A 270 13.33 -14.85 12.04
CA LEU A 270 12.65 -14.07 11.03
C LEU A 270 12.01 -15.02 10.01
N SER A 271 10.83 -14.62 9.53
CA SER A 271 10.09 -15.31 8.48
C SER A 271 9.33 -14.27 7.67
N ILE A 272 10.05 -13.59 6.76
CA ILE A 272 9.45 -12.58 5.88
C ILE A 272 10.05 -12.70 4.47
N GLY A 273 9.27 -13.24 3.54
CA GLY A 273 9.75 -13.63 2.21
C GLY A 273 10.90 -14.66 2.32
N ALA A 274 11.97 -14.47 1.56
CA ALA A 274 13.19 -15.25 1.65
C ALA A 274 14.16 -14.81 2.77
N VAL A 275 13.79 -13.81 3.59
CA VAL A 275 14.54 -13.42 4.80
C VAL A 275 14.09 -14.33 5.95
N GLU A 276 14.63 -15.55 5.95
CA GLU A 276 14.30 -16.58 6.95
C GLU A 276 15.52 -16.93 7.83
N GLY A 277 15.33 -16.98 9.14
CA GLY A 277 16.36 -17.37 10.10
C GLY A 277 16.87 -16.22 10.95
N ALA A 278 18.19 -16.09 11.10
CA ALA A 278 18.81 -15.07 11.93
C ALA A 278 19.55 -14.03 11.08
N LEU A 279 19.16 -12.76 11.23
CA LEU A 279 19.70 -11.62 10.51
C LEU A 279 20.57 -10.75 11.43
N ARG A 280 21.73 -10.35 10.91
CA ARG A 280 22.68 -9.45 11.58
C ARG A 280 23.14 -8.38 10.59
N PHE A 281 22.88 -7.11 10.88
CA PHE A 281 23.37 -6.01 10.03
C PHE A 281 24.90 -5.97 10.01
N LEU A 282 25.47 -5.67 8.83
CA LEU A 282 26.91 -5.60 8.65
C LEU A 282 27.48 -4.37 9.37
N ARG A 283 28.47 -4.61 10.24
CA ARG A 283 29.26 -3.56 10.89
C ARG A 283 30.50 -3.25 10.07
N GLY A 284 31.18 -2.16 10.41
CA GLY A 284 32.39 -1.69 9.71
C GLY A 284 33.44 -2.78 9.46
N ASP A 285 33.68 -3.66 10.43
CA ASP A 285 34.66 -4.75 10.29
C ASP A 285 34.14 -5.94 9.47
N ASP A 286 32.82 -6.14 9.40
CA ASP A 286 32.20 -7.24 8.63
C ASP A 286 32.34 -7.02 7.11
N PHE A 287 32.35 -5.77 6.66
CA PHE A 287 32.42 -5.42 5.24
C PHE A 287 33.68 -5.97 4.55
N ALA A 288 34.83 -6.00 5.24
CA ALA A 288 36.07 -6.51 4.65
C ALA A 288 36.00 -8.01 4.34
N GLY A 289 35.34 -8.78 5.21
CA GLY A 289 35.12 -10.22 4.97
C GLY A 289 34.13 -10.47 3.84
N VAL A 290 33.05 -9.68 3.80
CA VAL A 290 31.99 -9.78 2.80
C VAL A 290 32.46 -9.35 1.40
N GLU A 291 33.32 -8.33 1.29
CA GLU A 291 33.90 -7.88 0.01
C GLU A 291 34.90 -8.89 -0.60
N ALA A 292 35.51 -9.73 0.24
CA ALA A 292 36.36 -10.82 -0.22
C ALA A 292 35.57 -11.91 -0.95
N GLU A 293 34.25 -12.01 -0.73
CA GLU A 293 33.38 -12.98 -1.38
C GLU A 293 33.08 -12.59 -2.84
N ASP A 294 33.44 -13.47 -3.78
CA ASP A 294 33.25 -13.24 -5.23
C ASP A 294 31.78 -13.00 -5.61
N ALA A 295 30.85 -13.72 -4.96
CA ALA A 295 29.40 -13.56 -5.14
C ALA A 295 28.94 -12.13 -4.82
N VAL A 296 29.44 -11.55 -3.73
CA VAL A 296 29.07 -10.20 -3.28
C VAL A 296 29.65 -9.15 -4.20
N ARG A 297 30.91 -9.31 -4.63
CA ARG A 297 31.53 -8.38 -5.60
C ARG A 297 30.75 -8.32 -6.90
N LYS A 298 30.38 -9.48 -7.45
CA LYS A 298 29.54 -9.57 -8.66
C LYS A 298 28.14 -9.00 -8.47
N ALA A 299 27.58 -9.11 -7.27
CA ALA A 299 26.30 -8.50 -6.94
C ALA A 299 26.41 -6.97 -6.85
N ALA A 300 27.46 -6.46 -6.21
CA ALA A 300 27.77 -5.04 -6.12
C ALA A 300 27.93 -4.42 -7.52
N GLU A 301 28.68 -5.06 -8.43
CA GLU A 301 28.80 -4.64 -9.85
C GLU A 301 27.44 -4.52 -10.56
N LYS A 302 26.42 -5.24 -10.10
CA LYS A 302 25.04 -5.19 -10.62
C LYS A 302 24.14 -4.21 -9.85
N GLY A 303 24.69 -3.41 -8.94
CA GLY A 303 23.99 -2.42 -8.15
C GLY A 303 23.37 -2.95 -6.85
N TRP A 304 23.83 -4.08 -6.32
CA TRP A 304 23.36 -4.63 -5.03
C TRP A 304 24.39 -4.39 -3.92
N TYR A 305 24.08 -3.48 -3.00
CA TYR A 305 24.93 -3.12 -1.89
C TYR A 305 24.66 -4.01 -0.66
N PRO A 306 25.66 -4.69 -0.05
CA PRO A 306 25.41 -5.62 1.05
C PRO A 306 25.06 -4.89 2.35
N ILE A 307 24.04 -5.36 3.07
CA ILE A 307 23.53 -4.69 4.28
C ILE A 307 23.48 -5.59 5.53
N ALA A 308 23.31 -6.90 5.37
CA ALA A 308 23.20 -7.84 6.50
C ALA A 308 23.67 -9.26 6.13
N GLN A 309 24.11 -10.02 7.12
CA GLN A 309 24.29 -11.47 7.04
C GLN A 309 23.00 -12.18 7.45
N LEU A 310 22.61 -13.19 6.66
CA LEU A 310 21.54 -14.11 6.99
C LEU A 310 22.13 -15.50 7.26
N THR A 311 21.82 -16.04 8.43
CA THR A 311 22.17 -17.40 8.82
C THR A 311 20.92 -18.22 9.06
N GLY A 312 20.94 -19.49 8.67
CA GLY A 312 19.81 -20.41 8.90
C GLY A 312 19.47 -20.58 10.39
N SER A 313 18.23 -20.98 10.66
CA SER A 313 17.73 -21.22 12.01
C SER A 313 17.16 -22.63 12.14
N ALA A 314 17.62 -23.36 13.16
CA ALA A 314 17.12 -24.71 13.44
C ALA A 314 15.66 -24.71 13.92
N LEU A 315 15.16 -23.59 14.46
CA LEU A 315 13.81 -23.48 15.02
C LEU A 315 12.75 -23.28 13.92
N THR A 316 13.09 -22.57 12.85
CA THR A 316 12.19 -22.34 11.71
C THR A 316 12.41 -23.34 10.58
N GLY A 317 13.44 -24.18 10.67
CA GLY A 317 13.87 -25.05 9.56
C GLY A 317 14.54 -24.30 8.41
N ALA A 318 14.79 -23.00 8.56
CA ALA A 318 15.39 -22.16 7.54
C ALA A 318 16.83 -22.61 7.24
N THR A 319 17.07 -23.01 6.00
CA THR A 319 18.40 -23.44 5.51
C THR A 319 19.11 -22.35 4.72
N ALA A 320 18.41 -21.29 4.34
CA ALA A 320 18.96 -20.18 3.56
C ALA A 320 20.09 -19.49 4.33
N GLN A 321 21.23 -19.32 3.67
CA GLN A 321 22.40 -18.60 4.17
C GLN A 321 22.95 -17.71 3.07
N GLY A 322 23.34 -16.49 3.43
CA GLY A 322 23.91 -15.56 2.47
C GLY A 322 23.98 -14.13 2.98
N VAL A 323 24.10 -13.19 2.06
CA VAL A 323 24.13 -11.76 2.34
C VAL A 323 22.84 -11.13 1.81
N ILE A 324 22.13 -10.42 2.68
CA ILE A 324 21.05 -9.54 2.24
C ILE A 324 21.68 -8.28 1.65
N ALA A 325 21.30 -7.95 0.43
CA ALA A 325 21.76 -6.78 -0.30
C ALA A 325 20.59 -5.88 -0.70
N LEU A 326 20.85 -4.58 -0.73
CA LEU A 326 19.94 -3.51 -1.10
C LEU A 326 20.26 -3.03 -2.53
N ALA A 327 19.25 -2.94 -3.37
CA ALA A 327 19.41 -2.37 -4.71
C ALA A 327 19.77 -0.89 -4.66
N SER A 328 20.34 -0.37 -5.75
CA SER A 328 20.69 1.04 -5.91
C SER A 328 19.50 2.01 -5.79
N ASP A 329 18.28 1.52 -5.98
CA ASP A 329 17.04 2.29 -5.74
C ASP A 329 16.74 2.52 -4.25
N GLY A 330 17.50 1.89 -3.34
CA GLY A 330 17.32 2.04 -1.89
C GLY A 330 16.11 1.31 -1.32
N ASP A 331 15.44 0.48 -2.11
CA ASP A 331 14.16 -0.15 -1.75
C ASP A 331 14.20 -1.67 -1.81
N ARG A 332 14.64 -2.24 -2.94
CA ARG A 332 14.53 -3.69 -3.16
C ARG A 332 15.61 -4.45 -2.42
N LEU A 333 15.22 -5.56 -1.79
CA LEU A 333 16.15 -6.48 -1.14
C LEU A 333 16.33 -7.75 -1.97
N ALA A 334 17.54 -8.27 -1.96
CA ALA A 334 17.87 -9.57 -2.52
C ALA A 334 18.73 -10.39 -1.55
N LEU A 335 18.56 -11.71 -1.58
CA LEU A 335 19.46 -12.66 -0.97
C LEU A 335 20.54 -13.06 -1.98
N VAL A 336 21.78 -12.64 -1.71
CA VAL A 336 22.97 -13.10 -2.42
C VAL A 336 23.45 -14.39 -1.76
N LYS A 337 23.22 -15.50 -2.45
CA LYS A 337 23.63 -16.84 -2.00
C LYS A 337 25.13 -17.05 -2.25
N ARG A 338 25.71 -18.00 -1.51
CA ARG A 338 27.14 -18.36 -1.63
C ARG A 338 27.55 -18.88 -3.02
N ASP A 339 26.60 -19.46 -3.76
CA ASP A 339 26.80 -19.91 -5.14
C ASP A 339 26.77 -18.76 -6.17
N GLY A 340 26.54 -17.53 -5.73
CA GLY A 340 26.45 -16.35 -6.58
C GLY A 340 25.05 -16.07 -7.12
N ALA A 341 24.04 -16.89 -6.81
CA ALA A 341 22.66 -16.59 -7.16
C ALA A 341 22.15 -15.38 -6.38
N ILE A 342 21.46 -14.49 -7.09
CA ILE A 342 20.78 -13.32 -6.52
C ILE A 342 19.29 -13.58 -6.66
N VAL A 343 18.60 -13.71 -5.54
CA VAL A 343 17.15 -14.00 -5.49
C VAL A 343 16.46 -12.82 -4.82
N GLU A 344 15.33 -12.36 -5.36
CA GLU A 344 14.54 -11.32 -4.70
C GLU A 344 14.14 -11.79 -3.30
N ALA A 345 14.44 -10.98 -2.29
CA ALA A 345 14.25 -11.39 -0.90
C ALA A 345 12.77 -11.38 -0.52
N GLY A 346 11.93 -10.64 -1.24
CA GLY A 346 10.54 -10.43 -0.88
C GLY A 346 10.28 -9.05 -0.29
N PRO A 347 10.65 -8.77 0.98
CA PRO A 347 10.34 -7.48 1.60
C PRO A 347 11.14 -6.35 0.96
N ARG A 348 10.57 -5.14 0.99
CA ARG A 348 11.33 -3.92 0.76
C ARG A 348 12.14 -3.55 1.99
N PHE A 349 13.13 -2.66 1.85
CA PHE A 349 14.01 -2.30 2.96
C PHE A 349 13.25 -1.63 4.11
N GLY A 350 12.38 -0.67 3.81
CA GLY A 350 11.52 -0.05 4.82
C GLY A 350 10.57 -1.04 5.48
N GLU A 351 10.00 -1.98 4.71
CA GLU A 351 9.12 -3.04 5.21
C GLU A 351 9.86 -3.99 6.15
N LEU A 352 11.11 -4.36 5.84
CA LEU A 352 11.96 -5.13 6.74
C LEU A 352 12.17 -4.37 8.05
N LEU A 353 12.54 -3.08 8.01
CA LEU A 353 12.72 -2.28 9.23
C LEU A 353 11.44 -2.17 10.06
N ARG A 354 10.29 -2.00 9.40
CA ARG A 354 8.98 -1.97 10.06
C ARG A 354 8.67 -3.31 10.74
N TYR A 355 8.85 -4.41 10.02
CA TYR A 355 8.71 -5.76 10.58
C TYR A 355 9.63 -5.96 11.78
N LEU A 356 10.89 -5.51 11.66
CA LEU A 356 11.89 -5.51 12.73
C LEU A 356 11.55 -4.59 13.92
N ALA A 357 10.63 -3.64 13.79
CA ALA A 357 10.18 -2.82 14.92
C ALA A 357 9.02 -3.47 15.67
N LEU A 358 8.13 -4.18 14.94
CA LEU A 358 6.91 -4.79 15.47
C LEU A 358 7.14 -6.10 16.23
N GLY A 359 8.19 -6.86 15.87
CA GLY A 359 8.47 -8.16 16.47
C GLY A 359 8.86 -8.15 17.97
N TRP A 360 9.15 -6.98 18.57
CA TRP A 360 9.76 -6.83 19.91
C TRP A 360 8.91 -6.01 20.90
N SER A 361 7.75 -5.50 20.48
CA SER A 361 6.81 -4.75 21.32
C SER A 361 5.62 -5.61 21.77
N LYS A 362 4.85 -5.13 22.76
CA LYS A 362 3.46 -5.60 22.94
C LYS A 362 2.66 -5.08 21.75
N ARG A 363 1.94 -5.95 21.07
CA ARG A 363 1.24 -5.64 19.83
C ARG A 363 -0.24 -5.39 20.08
N SER A 364 -0.76 -4.39 19.40
CA SER A 364 -2.18 -4.19 19.16
C SER A 364 -2.64 -5.07 17.99
N GLU A 365 -3.95 -5.20 17.82
CA GLU A 365 -4.57 -5.93 16.69
C GLU A 365 -4.10 -5.38 15.33
N ALA A 366 -4.14 -4.05 15.16
CA ALA A 366 -3.63 -3.37 13.97
C ALA A 366 -2.13 -3.63 13.70
N GLU A 367 -1.32 -3.87 14.74
CA GLU A 367 0.10 -4.23 14.55
C GLU A 367 0.28 -5.69 14.10
N GLU A 368 -0.60 -6.60 14.52
CA GLU A 368 -0.60 -7.99 14.02
C GLU A 368 -1.07 -8.04 12.55
N ASP A 369 -2.09 -7.26 12.17
CA ASP A 369 -2.54 -7.15 10.79
C ASP A 369 -1.43 -6.60 9.89
N MET A 370 -0.74 -5.55 10.34
CA MET A 370 0.42 -4.99 9.64
C MET A 370 1.54 -6.03 9.46
N ILE A 371 1.81 -6.89 10.46
CA ILE A 371 2.77 -8.00 10.32
C ILE A 371 2.28 -8.97 9.23
N GLY A 372 1.01 -9.35 9.24
CA GLY A 372 0.39 -10.20 8.24
C GLY A 372 0.56 -9.65 6.82
N ALA A 373 0.22 -8.38 6.61
CA ALA A 373 0.37 -7.69 5.33
C ALA A 373 1.84 -7.64 4.86
N LEU A 374 2.78 -7.32 5.76
CA LEU A 374 4.21 -7.30 5.46
C LEU A 374 4.72 -8.68 5.03
N MET A 375 4.37 -9.73 5.78
CA MET A 375 4.79 -11.11 5.50
C MET A 375 4.24 -11.62 4.18
N LEU A 376 2.95 -11.40 3.93
CA LEU A 376 2.28 -11.83 2.71
C LEU A 376 2.85 -11.13 1.47
N ARG A 377 2.97 -9.80 1.49
CA ARG A 377 3.56 -9.02 0.38
C ARG A 377 4.99 -9.47 0.10
N ALA A 378 5.77 -9.72 1.13
CA ALA A 378 7.13 -10.22 0.99
C ALA A 378 7.16 -11.62 0.35
N ARG A 379 6.30 -12.53 0.81
CA ARG A 379 6.18 -13.89 0.24
C ARG A 379 5.80 -13.85 -1.23
N LEU A 380 4.79 -13.08 -1.60
CA LEU A 380 4.30 -12.99 -2.98
C LEU A 380 5.38 -12.43 -3.93
N ARG A 381 6.19 -11.48 -3.47
CA ARG A 381 7.35 -10.98 -4.24
C ARG A 381 8.49 -12.00 -4.34
N ALA A 382 8.73 -12.78 -3.29
CA ALA A 382 9.76 -13.83 -3.32
C ALA A 382 9.35 -15.02 -4.22
N ASP A 383 8.08 -15.41 -4.21
CA ASP A 383 7.54 -16.55 -4.97
C ASP A 383 7.20 -16.20 -6.43
N GLY A 384 6.91 -14.92 -6.73
CA GLY A 384 6.52 -14.43 -8.05
C GLY A 384 7.64 -13.90 -8.95
N GLY A 385 8.89 -13.96 -8.48
CA GLY A 385 10.10 -13.46 -9.16
C GLY A 385 10.67 -14.36 -10.25
#